data_AF-A0A961JSA8-F1
#
_entry.id   AF-A0A961JSA8-F1
#
_cell.length_a   1.000
_cell.length_b   1.000
_cell.length_c   1.000
_cell.angle_alpha   90.00
_cell.angle_beta   90.00
_cell.angle_gamma   90.00
#
_symmetry.space_group_name_H-M   'P 1'
#
loop_
_entity.id
_entity.type
_entity.pdbx_description
1 polymer ?
#
loop_
_entity_poly.entity_id
_entity_poly.type
_entity_poly.pdbx_seq_one_letter_code
_entity_poly.pdbx_strand_id
1 'polypeptide(L)'
;MKTTPAAEKYSPLYFLASVGAGGLTVTFFMYLMFWVPHKDRPVPIFEDIAAFFPTAGLPAQIAIVVAMAGIAIFTIMNLQKLFWNISAFNAFKKTEAYTTLRNSNAETTLLAYPLALAMSVNALFIVGLVFVPGLWNVVEYLFPFALAAFLAIGAFALWTIGDFLGRVLTKGGVFDVTAHNSFAQMLPTFALAMVAVGLSAPAAMSSTS
;
A
#
# COMPACT_ATOMS: atom_id res chain seq x y z
N MET A 1 -19.37 26.00 6.06
CA MET A 1 -17.90 26.12 6.05
C MET A 1 -17.49 26.29 4.59
N LYS A 2 -16.91 27.43 4.17
CA LYS A 2 -16.57 27.66 2.75
C LYS A 2 -15.56 26.60 2.28
N THR A 3 -15.92 25.83 1.26
CA THR A 3 -15.02 24.90 0.57
C THR A 3 -13.98 25.70 -0.22
N THR A 4 -12.72 25.26 -0.25
CA THR A 4 -11.68 25.92 -1.04
C THR A 4 -11.71 25.39 -2.49
N PRO A 5 -11.40 26.20 -3.52
CA PRO A 5 -11.39 25.75 -4.92
C PRO A 5 -10.44 24.56 -5.18
N ALA A 6 -9.40 24.41 -4.37
CA ALA A 6 -8.47 23.29 -4.44
C ALA A 6 -9.11 21.97 -3.95
N ALA A 7 -10.00 22.02 -2.96
CA ALA A 7 -10.69 20.83 -2.46
C ALA A 7 -11.69 20.29 -3.50
N GLU A 8 -12.34 21.16 -4.26
CA GLU A 8 -13.32 20.76 -5.29
C GLU A 8 -12.68 20.08 -6.51
N LYS A 9 -11.38 20.33 -6.76
CA LYS A 9 -10.62 19.74 -7.88
C LYS A 9 -9.83 18.48 -7.50
N TYR A 10 -9.97 18.00 -6.27
CA TYR A 10 -9.25 16.82 -5.79
C TYR A 10 -9.73 15.54 -6.50
N SER A 11 -8.79 14.63 -6.79
CA SER A 11 -9.09 13.29 -7.33
C SER A 11 -8.59 12.21 -6.36
N PRO A 12 -9.44 11.23 -5.97
CA PRO A 12 -9.02 10.09 -5.16
C PRO A 12 -7.85 9.28 -5.77
N LEU A 13 -7.65 9.36 -7.08
CA LEU A 13 -6.54 8.69 -7.76
C LEU A 13 -5.16 9.21 -7.31
N TYR A 14 -5.06 10.37 -6.67
CA TYR A 14 -3.81 10.84 -6.10
C TYR A 14 -3.24 9.93 -5.00
N PHE A 15 -4.06 9.08 -4.38
CA PHE A 15 -3.56 8.01 -3.51
C PHE A 15 -2.63 7.03 -4.24
N LEU A 16 -2.79 6.85 -5.57
CA LEU A 16 -1.91 5.99 -6.36
C LEU A 16 -0.47 6.49 -6.41
N ALA A 17 -0.24 7.78 -6.20
CA ALA A 17 1.12 8.30 -6.08
C ALA A 17 1.81 7.78 -4.80
N SER A 18 1.06 7.57 -3.72
CA SER A 18 1.56 6.90 -2.51
C SER A 18 1.77 5.40 -2.77
N VAL A 19 0.82 4.74 -3.46
CA VAL A 19 0.95 3.33 -3.85
C VAL A 19 2.20 3.09 -4.69
N GLY A 20 2.45 3.93 -5.71
CA GLY A 20 3.62 3.82 -6.58
C GLY A 20 4.93 3.99 -5.81
N ALA A 21 5.00 4.93 -4.87
CA ALA A 21 6.17 5.07 -4.00
C ALA A 21 6.38 3.81 -3.13
N GLY A 22 5.32 3.27 -2.53
CA GLY A 22 5.44 2.02 -1.76
C GLY A 22 5.82 0.81 -2.63
N GLY A 23 5.32 0.75 -3.87
CA GLY A 23 5.75 -0.26 -4.84
C GLY A 23 7.24 -0.19 -5.16
N LEU A 24 7.80 1.02 -5.27
CA LEU A 24 9.24 1.21 -5.44
C LEU A 24 10.03 0.76 -4.21
N THR A 25 9.52 0.99 -3.00
CA THR A 25 10.10 0.40 -1.77
C THR A 25 10.20 -1.12 -1.89
N VAL A 26 9.13 -1.79 -2.34
CA VAL A 26 9.13 -3.25 -2.56
C VAL A 26 10.14 -3.65 -3.64
N THR A 27 10.25 -2.90 -4.73
CA THR A 27 11.24 -3.18 -5.79
C THR A 27 12.67 -3.18 -5.26
N PHE A 28 13.07 -2.17 -4.48
CA PHE A 28 14.41 -2.13 -3.91
C PHE A 28 14.63 -3.22 -2.86
N PHE A 29 13.60 -3.56 -2.07
CA PHE A 29 13.66 -4.71 -1.18
C PHE A 29 13.84 -6.03 -1.93
N MET A 30 13.18 -6.18 -3.07
CA MET A 30 13.34 -7.37 -3.92
C MET A 30 14.76 -7.51 -4.45
N TYR A 31 15.45 -6.42 -4.74
CA TYR A 31 16.87 -6.48 -5.07
C TYR A 31 17.72 -7.00 -3.91
N LEU A 32 17.46 -6.53 -2.67
CA LEU A 32 18.13 -7.09 -1.48
C LEU A 32 17.82 -8.59 -1.33
N MET A 33 16.58 -9.01 -1.56
CA MET A 33 16.20 -10.42 -1.52
C MET A 33 16.99 -11.26 -2.52
N PHE A 34 17.27 -10.77 -3.73
CA PHE A 34 18.07 -11.54 -4.68
C PHE A 34 19.58 -11.51 -4.42
N TRP A 35 20.09 -10.48 -3.75
CA TRP A 35 21.54 -10.28 -3.59
C TRP A 35 22.09 -10.71 -2.23
N VAL A 36 21.28 -10.65 -1.17
CA VAL A 36 21.72 -10.94 0.20
C VAL A 36 21.38 -12.40 0.54
N PRO A 37 22.35 -13.25 0.92
CA PRO A 37 22.06 -14.63 1.33
C PRO A 37 21.27 -14.70 2.65
N HIS A 38 20.20 -15.49 2.72
CA HIS A 38 19.34 -15.64 3.91
C HIS A 38 18.73 -17.06 4.00
N LYS A 39 19.56 -18.09 4.12
CA LYS A 39 19.20 -19.52 3.92
C LYS A 39 18.05 -20.05 4.80
N ASP A 40 17.91 -19.52 6.01
CA ASP A 40 16.95 -20.03 7.01
C ASP A 40 15.66 -19.21 7.07
N ARG A 41 15.51 -18.21 6.19
CA ARG A 41 14.37 -17.29 6.18
C ARG A 41 13.83 -17.12 4.77
N PRO A 42 12.55 -16.74 4.60
CA PRO A 42 11.99 -16.45 3.29
C PRO A 42 12.40 -15.07 2.74
N VAL A 43 12.92 -14.18 3.61
CA VAL A 43 13.28 -12.80 3.27
C VAL A 43 14.54 -12.37 4.03
N PRO A 44 15.37 -11.47 3.47
CA PRO A 44 16.53 -10.95 4.17
C PRO A 44 16.11 -9.97 5.27
N ILE A 45 16.82 -10.03 6.39
CA ILE A 45 16.67 -9.08 7.50
C ILE A 45 17.96 -8.28 7.72
N PHE A 46 17.92 -7.32 8.64
CA PHE A 46 19.05 -6.47 9.01
C PHE A 46 20.32 -7.30 9.27
N GLU A 47 20.21 -8.39 10.01
CA GLU A 47 21.33 -9.28 10.37
C GLU A 47 21.97 -9.92 9.12
N ASP A 48 21.17 -10.33 8.14
CA ASP A 48 21.68 -10.92 6.89
C ASP A 48 22.46 -9.87 6.08
N ILE A 49 21.91 -8.65 6.00
CA ILE A 49 22.55 -7.53 5.30
C ILE A 49 23.86 -7.17 6.01
N ALA A 50 23.84 -7.02 7.33
CA ALA A 50 25.01 -6.64 8.13
C ALA A 50 26.11 -7.71 8.08
N ALA A 51 25.75 -9.00 8.06
CA ALA A 51 26.71 -10.10 7.95
C ALA A 51 27.31 -10.21 6.54
N PHE A 52 26.50 -10.01 5.49
CA PHE A 52 26.97 -10.11 4.11
C PHE A 52 27.81 -8.91 3.68
N PHE A 53 27.42 -7.69 4.09
CA PHE A 53 28.04 -6.43 3.66
C PHE A 53 29.58 -6.40 3.72
N PRO A 54 30.26 -6.76 4.83
CA PRO A 54 31.73 -6.71 4.90
C PRO A 54 32.42 -7.75 4.01
N THR A 55 31.73 -8.84 3.67
CA THR A 55 32.25 -9.92 2.81
C THR A 55 31.90 -9.72 1.33
N ALA A 56 30.99 -8.80 1.04
CA ALA A 56 30.56 -8.48 -0.31
C ALA A 56 31.66 -7.69 -1.06
N GLY A 57 31.84 -7.99 -2.35
CA GLY A 57 32.70 -7.18 -3.21
C GLY A 57 32.19 -5.74 -3.34
N LEU A 58 33.07 -4.79 -3.66
CA LEU A 58 32.73 -3.36 -3.74
C LEU A 58 31.46 -3.06 -4.59
N PRO A 59 31.24 -3.68 -5.77
CA PRO A 59 30.00 -3.45 -6.52
C PRO A 59 28.74 -3.86 -5.76
N ALA A 60 28.78 -4.99 -5.05
CA ALA A 60 27.65 -5.49 -4.27
C ALA A 60 27.39 -4.61 -3.03
N GLN A 61 28.45 -4.11 -2.36
CA GLN A 61 28.29 -3.14 -1.28
C GLN A 61 27.59 -1.87 -1.74
N ILE A 62 28.01 -1.31 -2.88
CA ILE A 62 27.36 -0.13 -3.47
C ILE A 62 25.89 -0.42 -3.79
N ALA A 63 25.61 -1.58 -4.40
CA ALA A 63 24.26 -1.99 -4.75
C ALA A 63 23.34 -2.12 -3.52
N ILE A 64 23.85 -2.70 -2.42
CA ILE A 64 23.14 -2.79 -1.14
C ILE A 64 22.83 -1.40 -0.58
N VAL A 65 23.81 -0.49 -0.54
CA VAL A 65 23.61 0.89 -0.05
C VAL A 65 22.56 1.62 -0.88
N VAL A 66 22.64 1.51 -2.21
CA VAL A 66 21.66 2.10 -3.12
C VAL A 66 20.26 1.52 -2.87
N ALA A 67 20.15 0.21 -2.67
CA ALA A 67 18.88 -0.42 -2.39
C ALA A 67 18.28 0.03 -1.06
N MET A 68 19.09 0.06 0.01
CA MET A 68 18.66 0.60 1.31
C MET A 68 18.24 2.06 1.20
N ALA A 69 19.02 2.90 0.51
CA ALA A 69 18.67 4.31 0.28
C ALA A 69 17.34 4.44 -0.49
N GLY A 70 17.14 3.62 -1.52
CA GLY A 70 15.88 3.54 -2.27
C GLY A 70 14.70 3.22 -1.35
N ILE A 71 14.81 2.18 -0.51
CA ILE A 71 13.78 1.80 0.46
C ILE A 71 13.44 2.97 1.39
N ALA A 72 14.45 3.64 1.95
CA ALA A 72 14.25 4.76 2.86
C ALA A 72 13.54 5.94 2.17
N ILE A 73 14.06 6.37 1.01
CA ILE A 73 13.52 7.51 0.26
C ILE A 73 12.07 7.25 -0.16
N PHE A 74 11.81 6.09 -0.79
CA PHE A 74 10.49 5.79 -1.31
C PHE A 74 9.46 5.50 -0.21
N THR A 75 9.88 5.01 0.95
CA THR A 75 8.99 4.87 2.11
C THR A 75 8.62 6.24 2.69
N ILE A 76 9.58 7.15 2.82
CA ILE A 76 9.29 8.54 3.24
C ILE A 76 8.31 9.19 2.25
N MET A 77 8.55 9.05 0.95
CA MET A 77 7.64 9.56 -0.08
C MET A 77 6.24 8.91 -0.02
N ASN A 78 6.17 7.61 0.23
CA ASN A 78 4.90 6.88 0.40
C ASN A 78 4.09 7.49 1.55
N LEU A 79 4.69 7.66 2.72
CA LEU A 79 4.03 8.19 3.92
C LEU A 79 3.65 9.67 3.76
N GLN A 80 4.55 10.49 3.23
CA GLN A 80 4.26 11.91 2.95
C GLN A 80 3.05 12.06 2.02
N LYS A 81 3.03 11.30 0.92
CA LYS A 81 1.91 11.31 -0.03
C LYS A 81 0.64 10.71 0.57
N LEU A 82 0.74 9.70 1.42
CA LEU A 82 -0.40 9.13 2.12
C LEU A 82 -1.06 10.18 3.03
N PHE A 83 -0.29 10.79 3.94
CA PHE A 83 -0.82 11.76 4.90
C PHE A 83 -1.40 12.99 4.21
N TRP A 84 -0.72 13.49 3.16
CA TRP A 84 -1.26 14.57 2.35
C TRP A 84 -2.59 14.20 1.71
N ASN A 85 -2.69 13.00 1.11
CA ASN A 85 -3.92 12.53 0.48
C ASN A 85 -5.06 12.32 1.50
N ILE A 86 -4.78 11.79 2.69
CA ILE A 86 -5.78 11.62 3.75
C ILE A 86 -6.36 12.99 4.14
N SER A 87 -5.49 13.99 4.34
CA SER A 87 -5.91 15.35 4.66
C SER A 87 -6.75 15.98 3.53
N ALA A 88 -6.25 15.90 2.28
CA ALA A 88 -6.94 16.42 1.11
C ALA A 88 -8.30 15.72 0.87
N PHE A 89 -8.35 14.40 1.04
CA PHE A 89 -9.57 13.61 0.94
C PHE A 89 -10.59 13.99 2.02
N ASN A 90 -10.15 14.22 3.26
CA ASN A 90 -11.03 14.68 4.34
C ASN A 90 -11.64 16.06 4.08
N ALA A 91 -10.92 16.95 3.40
CA ALA A 91 -11.47 18.21 2.91
C ALA A 91 -12.44 17.98 1.73
N PHE A 92 -12.07 17.14 0.77
CA PHE A 92 -12.89 16.79 -0.40
C PHE A 92 -14.25 16.19 0.00
N LYS A 93 -14.30 15.31 1.00
CA LYS A 93 -15.54 14.71 1.51
C LYS A 93 -16.63 15.72 1.90
N LYS A 94 -16.27 16.98 2.18
CA LYS A 94 -17.20 18.05 2.60
C LYS A 94 -17.72 18.88 1.41
N THR A 95 -17.37 18.51 0.18
CA THR A 95 -17.70 19.27 -1.04
C THR A 95 -18.87 18.64 -1.81
N GLU A 96 -19.54 19.43 -2.64
CA GLU A 96 -20.53 18.91 -3.59
C GLU A 96 -19.90 17.97 -4.61
N ALA A 97 -18.66 18.23 -5.03
CA ALA A 97 -17.91 17.37 -5.96
C ALA A 97 -17.73 15.94 -5.43
N TYR A 98 -17.57 15.75 -4.12
CA TYR A 98 -17.56 14.42 -3.51
C TYR A 98 -18.93 13.72 -3.61
N THR A 99 -20.01 14.47 -3.38
CA THR A 99 -21.38 13.95 -3.52
C THR A 99 -21.65 13.52 -4.96
N THR A 100 -21.21 14.31 -5.94
CA THR A 100 -21.28 13.97 -7.36
C THR A 100 -20.46 12.72 -7.67
N LEU A 101 -19.23 12.63 -7.17
CA LEU A 101 -18.37 11.46 -7.38
C LEU A 101 -18.99 10.17 -6.82
N ARG A 102 -19.54 10.22 -5.59
CA ARG A 102 -20.25 9.11 -4.94
C ARG A 102 -21.52 8.67 -5.69
N ASN A 103 -22.11 9.53 -6.51
CA ASN A 103 -23.26 9.20 -7.33
C ASN A 103 -22.89 8.85 -8.78
N SER A 104 -21.60 8.59 -9.07
CA SER A 104 -21.09 8.30 -10.42
C SER A 104 -20.31 6.97 -10.50
N ASN A 105 -19.97 6.52 -11.71
CA ASN A 105 -19.08 5.38 -11.91
C ASN A 105 -17.66 5.62 -11.36
N ALA A 106 -17.25 6.88 -11.18
CA ALA A 106 -15.95 7.22 -10.60
C ALA A 106 -15.89 6.96 -9.09
N GLU A 107 -16.98 6.56 -8.44
CA GLU A 107 -16.98 6.14 -7.04
C GLU A 107 -15.96 5.02 -6.76
N THR A 108 -15.69 4.13 -7.71
CA THR A 108 -14.68 3.06 -7.55
C THR A 108 -13.26 3.62 -7.32
N THR A 109 -13.00 4.87 -7.71
CA THR A 109 -11.71 5.54 -7.44
C THR A 109 -11.43 5.72 -5.95
N LEU A 110 -12.47 5.69 -5.10
CA LEU A 110 -12.32 5.73 -3.65
C LEU A 110 -11.52 4.54 -3.10
N LEU A 111 -11.48 3.42 -3.84
CA LEU A 111 -10.70 2.24 -3.45
C LEU A 111 -9.18 2.45 -3.55
N ALA A 112 -8.74 3.55 -4.18
CA ALA A 112 -7.35 3.96 -4.11
C ALA A 112 -6.90 4.26 -2.67
N TYR A 113 -7.82 4.65 -1.77
CA TYR A 113 -7.50 4.91 -0.37
C TYR A 113 -7.14 3.63 0.41
N PRO A 114 -8.01 2.59 0.54
CA PRO A 114 -7.61 1.34 1.20
C PRO A 114 -6.37 0.70 0.54
N LEU A 115 -6.23 0.81 -0.78
CA LEU A 115 -5.04 0.35 -1.50
C LEU A 115 -3.76 1.05 -1.03
N ALA A 116 -3.79 2.38 -0.86
CA ALA A 116 -2.65 3.13 -0.34
C ALA A 116 -2.32 2.77 1.12
N LEU A 117 -3.33 2.57 1.97
CA LEU A 117 -3.12 2.11 3.35
C LEU A 117 -2.42 0.75 3.39
N ALA A 118 -2.91 -0.23 2.63
CA ALA A 118 -2.30 -1.56 2.55
C ALA A 118 -0.85 -1.48 2.08
N MET A 119 -0.57 -0.67 1.05
CA MET A 119 0.78 -0.47 0.55
C MET A 119 1.71 0.18 1.60
N SER A 120 1.21 1.13 2.39
CA SER A 120 2.00 1.73 3.46
C SER A 120 2.33 0.76 4.59
N VAL A 121 1.42 -0.17 4.93
CA VAL A 121 1.73 -1.27 5.88
C VAL A 121 2.88 -2.13 5.35
N ASN A 122 2.85 -2.51 4.08
CA ASN A 122 3.93 -3.28 3.44
C ASN A 122 5.27 -2.52 3.46
N ALA A 123 5.27 -1.23 3.11
CA ALA A 123 6.48 -0.41 3.12
C ALA A 123 7.09 -0.28 4.52
N LEU A 124 6.25 -0.09 5.55
CA LEU A 124 6.69 -0.05 6.94
C LEU A 124 7.26 -1.38 7.42
N PHE A 125 6.67 -2.50 6.99
CA PHE A 125 7.20 -3.83 7.30
C PHE A 125 8.60 -4.02 6.70
N ILE A 126 8.80 -3.63 5.44
CA ILE A 126 10.12 -3.65 4.79
C ILE A 126 11.13 -2.79 5.54
N VAL A 127 10.74 -1.57 5.93
CA VAL A 127 11.62 -0.69 6.72
C VAL A 127 12.02 -1.38 8.03
N GLY A 128 11.08 -2.05 8.70
CA GLY A 128 11.36 -2.89 9.84
C GLY A 128 12.44 -3.93 9.54
N LEU A 129 12.23 -4.77 8.52
CA LEU A 129 13.15 -5.86 8.17
C LEU A 129 14.56 -5.35 7.84
N VAL A 130 14.67 -4.21 7.15
CA VAL A 130 15.95 -3.72 6.61
C VAL A 130 16.72 -2.83 7.59
N PHE A 131 16.04 -2.11 8.49
CA PHE A 131 16.68 -1.09 9.33
C PHE A 131 16.56 -1.34 10.83
N VAL A 132 15.75 -2.30 11.28
CA VAL A 132 15.55 -2.56 12.71
C VAL A 132 16.29 -3.84 13.13
N PRO A 133 17.41 -3.73 13.87
CA PRO A 133 18.13 -4.90 14.36
C PRO A 133 17.27 -5.67 15.36
N GLY A 134 17.32 -6.99 15.29
CA GLY A 134 16.62 -7.92 16.17
C GLY A 134 15.11 -7.98 15.96
N LEU A 135 14.56 -7.32 14.93
CA LEU A 135 13.11 -7.34 14.67
C LEU A 135 12.58 -8.77 14.49
N TRP A 136 13.36 -9.64 13.84
CA TRP A 136 12.96 -11.02 13.60
C TRP A 136 12.69 -11.80 14.90
N ASN A 137 13.39 -11.48 16.00
CA ASN A 137 13.18 -12.13 17.30
C ASN A 137 11.81 -11.83 17.91
N VAL A 138 11.12 -10.79 17.43
CA VAL A 138 9.81 -10.37 17.91
C VAL A 138 8.77 -10.33 16.80
N VAL A 139 9.09 -10.83 15.61
CA VAL A 139 8.23 -10.73 14.42
C VAL A 139 6.89 -11.45 14.60
N GLU A 140 6.89 -12.56 15.34
CA GLU A 140 5.68 -13.30 15.68
C GLU A 140 4.68 -12.46 16.48
N TYR A 141 5.16 -11.58 17.37
CA TYR A 141 4.29 -10.66 18.10
C TYR A 141 3.71 -9.57 17.19
N LEU A 142 4.40 -9.22 16.11
CA LEU A 142 3.94 -8.24 15.12
C LEU A 142 2.89 -8.81 14.16
N PHE A 143 2.89 -10.13 13.92
CA PHE A 143 1.97 -10.79 12.98
C PHE A 143 0.48 -10.58 13.31
N PRO A 144 -0.01 -10.75 14.56
CA PRO A 144 -1.40 -10.45 14.89
C PRO A 144 -1.81 -9.01 14.59
N PHE A 145 -0.93 -8.04 14.85
CA PHE A 145 -1.21 -6.64 14.56
C PHE A 145 -1.25 -6.37 13.05
N ALA A 146 -0.34 -6.99 12.29
CA ALA A 146 -0.35 -6.91 10.82
C ALA A 146 -1.64 -7.51 10.24
N LEU A 147 -2.05 -8.69 10.71
CA LEU A 147 -3.31 -9.32 10.33
C LEU A 147 -4.51 -8.45 10.67
N ALA A 148 -4.56 -7.88 11.87
CA ALA A 148 -5.62 -6.96 12.27
C ALA A 148 -5.67 -5.71 11.38
N ALA A 149 -4.52 -5.14 11.03
CA ALA A 149 -4.44 -3.99 10.11
C ALA A 149 -4.97 -4.36 8.71
N PHE A 150 -4.54 -5.48 8.14
CA PHE A 150 -5.02 -5.93 6.82
C PHE A 150 -6.50 -6.33 6.83
N LEU A 151 -7.00 -6.93 7.92
CA LEU A 151 -8.43 -7.20 8.09
C LEU A 151 -9.24 -5.91 8.14
N ALA A 152 -8.78 -4.90 8.88
CA ALA A 152 -9.45 -3.60 8.95
C ALA A 152 -9.47 -2.90 7.58
N ILE A 153 -8.35 -2.92 6.85
CA ILE A 153 -8.26 -2.35 5.50
C ILE A 153 -9.13 -3.16 4.52
N GLY A 154 -9.16 -4.48 4.63
CA GLY A 154 -10.01 -5.36 3.85
C GLY A 154 -11.50 -5.11 4.07
N ALA A 155 -11.92 -5.02 5.33
CA ALA A 155 -13.29 -4.65 5.69
C ALA A 155 -13.66 -3.26 5.13
N PHE A 156 -12.75 -2.29 5.21
CA PHE A 156 -12.95 -0.96 4.64
C PHE A 156 -13.10 -1.00 3.10
N ALA A 157 -12.28 -1.78 2.41
CA ALA A 157 -12.39 -1.98 0.96
C ALA A 157 -13.70 -2.67 0.57
N LEU A 158 -14.08 -3.74 1.28
CA LEU A 158 -15.33 -4.48 1.04
C LEU A 158 -16.56 -3.61 1.30
N TRP A 159 -16.55 -2.80 2.36
CA TRP A 159 -17.63 -1.86 2.64
C TRP A 159 -17.78 -0.83 1.51
N THR A 160 -16.67 -0.29 1.01
CA THR A 160 -16.66 0.67 -0.11
C THR A 160 -17.17 0.03 -1.41
N ILE A 161 -16.80 -1.22 -1.68
CA ILE A 161 -17.32 -1.99 -2.83
C ILE A 161 -18.82 -2.28 -2.66
N GLY A 162 -19.24 -2.66 -1.46
CA GLY A 162 -20.64 -2.94 -1.13
C GLY A 162 -21.54 -1.73 -1.32
N ASP A 163 -21.12 -0.55 -0.86
CA ASP A 163 -21.83 0.72 -1.10
C ASP A 163 -22.03 0.98 -2.60
N PHE A 164 -20.94 0.83 -3.38
CA PHE A 164 -20.96 1.01 -4.83
C PHE A 164 -21.92 0.03 -5.53
N LEU A 165 -21.77 -1.27 -5.25
CA LEU A 165 -22.59 -2.32 -5.85
C LEU A 165 -24.05 -2.18 -5.43
N GLY A 166 -24.32 -1.92 -4.15
CA GLY A 166 -25.67 -1.70 -3.64
C GLY A 166 -26.36 -0.55 -4.36
N ARG A 167 -25.66 0.58 -4.57
CA ARG A 167 -26.19 1.71 -5.33
C ARG A 167 -26.44 1.37 -6.81
N VAL A 168 -25.49 0.72 -7.47
CA VAL A 168 -25.59 0.39 -8.90
C VAL A 168 -26.72 -0.61 -9.17
N LEU A 169 -26.88 -1.61 -8.30
CA LEU A 169 -27.89 -2.66 -8.44
C LEU A 169 -29.30 -2.18 -8.09
N THR A 170 -29.44 -1.29 -7.10
CA THR A 170 -30.76 -0.79 -6.65
C THR A 170 -31.31 0.33 -7.52
N LYS A 171 -30.45 1.19 -8.07
CA LYS A 171 -30.87 2.36 -8.86
C LYS A 171 -30.98 2.11 -10.37
N GLY A 172 -30.84 0.86 -10.84
CA GLY A 172 -31.12 0.41 -12.21
C GLY A 172 -30.75 1.39 -13.33
N GLY A 173 -29.54 1.29 -13.90
CA GLY A 173 -29.21 1.97 -15.17
C GLY A 173 -28.27 3.17 -15.10
N VAL A 174 -27.54 3.40 -14.00
CA VAL A 174 -26.54 4.50 -13.90
C VAL A 174 -25.11 4.05 -14.22
N PHE A 175 -24.91 2.76 -14.55
CA PHE A 175 -23.63 2.30 -15.08
C PHE A 175 -23.58 2.67 -16.56
N ASP A 176 -23.15 3.90 -16.85
CA ASP A 176 -22.92 4.31 -18.22
C ASP A 176 -21.81 3.45 -18.83
N VAL A 177 -22.21 2.48 -19.66
CA VAL A 177 -21.32 1.52 -20.34
C VAL A 177 -20.41 2.23 -21.35
N THR A 178 -20.73 3.48 -21.72
CA THR A 178 -19.92 4.31 -22.62
C THR A 178 -18.82 5.10 -21.89
N ALA A 179 -18.89 5.20 -20.55
CA ALA A 179 -17.85 5.81 -19.73
C ALA A 179 -16.72 4.81 -19.44
N HIS A 180 -15.84 4.58 -20.43
CA HIS A 180 -14.66 3.73 -20.34
C HIS A 180 -13.53 4.33 -19.48
N ASN A 181 -13.71 4.45 -18.17
CA ASN A 181 -12.58 4.68 -17.25
C ASN A 181 -11.94 3.34 -16.87
N SER A 182 -11.22 2.72 -17.81
CA SER A 182 -10.73 1.33 -17.70
C SER A 182 -9.88 1.07 -16.44
N PHE A 183 -9.11 2.06 -15.97
CA PHE A 183 -8.28 1.88 -14.78
C PHE A 183 -9.08 1.96 -13.46
N ALA A 184 -10.05 2.87 -13.37
CA ALA A 184 -10.90 2.99 -12.18
C ALA A 184 -11.75 1.73 -11.94
N GLN A 185 -12.10 1.02 -13.01
CA GLN A 185 -12.84 -0.24 -12.97
C GLN A 185 -12.00 -1.42 -12.45
N MET A 186 -10.66 -1.35 -12.52
CA MET A 186 -9.77 -2.39 -11.99
C MET A 186 -9.40 -2.20 -10.52
N LEU A 187 -9.62 -1.01 -9.95
CA LEU A 187 -9.27 -0.72 -8.54
C LEU A 187 -9.89 -1.69 -7.52
N PRO A 188 -11.15 -2.16 -7.66
CA PRO A 188 -11.68 -3.21 -6.79
C PRO A 188 -10.83 -4.48 -6.79
N THR A 189 -10.47 -4.98 -7.97
CA THR A 189 -9.64 -6.19 -8.11
C THR A 189 -8.27 -5.99 -7.47
N PHE A 190 -7.62 -4.86 -7.73
CA PHE A 190 -6.32 -4.55 -7.12
C PHE A 190 -6.38 -4.43 -5.60
N ALA A 191 -7.41 -3.76 -5.06
CA ALA A 191 -7.57 -3.59 -3.62
C ALA A 191 -7.80 -4.95 -2.92
N LEU A 192 -8.66 -5.80 -3.49
CA LEU A 192 -8.92 -7.13 -2.95
C LEU A 192 -7.67 -8.03 -3.02
N ALA A 193 -6.97 -8.04 -4.16
CA ALA A 193 -5.73 -8.80 -4.31
C ALA A 193 -4.66 -8.35 -3.30
N MET A 194 -4.50 -7.05 -3.09
CA MET A 194 -3.51 -6.51 -2.16
C MET A 194 -3.83 -6.89 -0.70
N VAL A 195 -5.10 -6.86 -0.31
CA VAL A 195 -5.55 -7.30 1.02
C VAL A 195 -5.30 -8.80 1.20
N ALA A 196 -5.61 -9.62 0.19
CA ALA A 196 -5.37 -11.06 0.24
C ALA A 196 -3.88 -11.40 0.42
N VAL A 197 -2.99 -10.71 -0.31
CA VAL A 197 -1.54 -10.84 -0.15
C VAL A 197 -1.07 -10.42 1.24
N GLY A 198 -1.60 -9.31 1.77
CA GLY A 198 -1.27 -8.85 3.11
C GLY A 198 -1.69 -9.82 4.22
N LEU A 199 -2.82 -10.49 4.06
CA LEU A 199 -3.31 -11.52 5.00
C LEU A 199 -2.53 -12.84 4.90
N SER A 200 -1.99 -13.19 3.74
CA SER A 200 -1.24 -14.44 3.56
C SER A 200 0.22 -14.34 4.01
N ALA A 201 0.81 -13.14 3.99
CA ALA A 201 2.22 -12.96 4.30
C ALA A 201 2.61 -13.39 5.74
N PRO A 202 1.89 -13.01 6.82
CA PRO A 202 2.18 -13.50 8.17
C PRO A 202 2.06 -15.02 8.30
N ALA A 203 1.06 -15.63 7.65
CA ALA A 203 0.86 -17.07 7.66
C ALA A 203 2.02 -17.81 6.97
N ALA A 204 2.53 -17.29 5.85
CA ALA A 204 3.69 -17.86 5.17
C ALA A 204 4.95 -17.80 6.03
N MET A 205 5.22 -16.65 6.67
CA MET A 205 6.41 -16.46 7.51
C MET A 205 6.36 -17.29 8.81
N SER A 206 5.17 -17.51 9.37
CA SER A 206 4.99 -18.35 10.57
C SER A 206 5.28 -19.83 10.32
N SER A 207 5.18 -20.32 9.08
CA SER A 207 5.44 -21.73 8.73
C SER A 207 6.93 -22.07 8.55
N THR A 208 7.79 -21.05 8.60
CA THR A 208 9.25 -21.16 8.43
C THR A 208 10.03 -20.81 9.71
N SER A 209 9.34 -20.61 10.83
CA SER A 209 9.92 -20.33 12.15
C SER A 209 10.20 -21.60 12.94
#